data_AF-A0A2S7YDJ9-F1
#
_entry.id   AF-A0A2S7YDJ9-F1
#
_cell.length_a   1.000
_cell.length_b   1.000
_cell.length_c   1.000
_cell.angle_alpha   90.00
_cell.angle_beta   90.00
_cell.angle_gamma   90.00
#
_symmetry.space_group_name_H-M   'P 1'
#
loop_
_entity.id
_entity.type
_entity.pdbx_description
1 polymer ?
#
loop_
_entity_poly.entity_id
_entity_poly.type
_entity_poly.pdbx_seq_one_letter_code
_entity_poly.pdbx_strand_id
1 'polypeptide(L)'
;MSEEQMAQMILASYRLIISLNITYDDWKLDNLYLVDGRVVFLDMEYVYELDFDPERAIQLSRAAILERWHQFREQYHKYGEIEM
;
A
#
# COMPACT_ATOMS: atom_id res chain seq x y z
N MET A 1 12.37 -0.45 10.30
CA MET A 1 11.95 -1.19 9.10
C MET A 1 12.64 -0.54 7.90
N SER A 2 13.28 -1.32 7.02
CA SER A 2 13.86 -0.77 5.79
C SER A 2 12.79 -0.58 4.71
N GLU A 3 13.08 0.26 3.71
CA GLU A 3 12.20 0.45 2.56
C GLU A 3 12.00 -0.85 1.77
N GLU A 4 13.05 -1.64 1.61
CA GLU A 4 12.96 -2.96 0.96
C GLU A 4 12.03 -3.91 1.74
N GLN A 5 12.12 -3.93 3.08
CA GLN A 5 11.20 -4.73 3.90
C GLN A 5 9.75 -4.29 3.70
N MET A 6 9.49 -2.97 3.72
CA MET A 6 8.15 -2.43 3.49
C MET A 6 7.63 -2.79 2.09
N ALA A 7 8.47 -2.64 1.06
CA ALA A 7 8.15 -2.98 -0.31
C ALA A 7 7.78 -4.45 -0.48
N GLN A 8 8.52 -5.37 0.16
CA GLN A 8 8.20 -6.80 0.14
C GLN A 8 6.90 -7.14 0.89
N MET A 9 6.62 -6.46 2.01
CA MET A 9 5.37 -6.66 2.75
C MET A 9 4.15 -6.15 1.96
N ILE A 10 4.26 -4.99 1.31
CA ILE A 10 3.22 -4.46 0.41
C ILE A 10 2.98 -5.44 -0.74
N LEU A 11 4.05 -5.92 -1.37
CA LEU A 11 4.00 -6.87 -2.49
C LEU A 11 3.27 -8.16 -2.10
N ALA A 12 3.62 -8.74 -0.95
CA ALA A 12 3.00 -9.95 -0.45
C ALA A 12 1.50 -9.78 -0.19
N SER A 13 1.11 -8.60 0.30
CA SER A 13 -0.26 -8.28 0.66
C SER A 13 -1.12 -8.00 -0.58
N TYR A 14 -0.57 -7.32 -1.59
CA TYR A 14 -1.26 -7.07 -2.86
C TYR A 14 -1.46 -8.32 -3.70
N ARG A 15 -0.51 -9.27 -3.68
CA ARG A 15 -0.67 -10.55 -4.35
C ARG A 15 -1.93 -11.29 -3.89
N LEU A 16 -2.30 -11.14 -2.61
CA LEU A 16 -3.54 -11.71 -2.08
C LEU A 16 -4.79 -11.02 -2.66
N ILE A 17 -4.81 -9.68 -2.73
CA ILE A 17 -5.90 -8.90 -3.34
C ILE A 17 -6.10 -9.31 -4.80
N ILE A 18 -5.02 -9.36 -5.57
CA ILE A 18 -5.03 -9.73 -6.98
C ILE A 18 -5.45 -11.19 -7.19
N SER A 19 -5.11 -12.10 -6.27
CA SER A 19 -5.57 -13.51 -6.34
C SER A 19 -7.09 -13.66 -6.20
N LEU A 20 -7.77 -12.64 -5.68
CA LEU A 20 -9.23 -12.55 -5.59
C LEU A 20 -9.85 -11.87 -6.84
N ASN A 21 -9.04 -11.60 -7.87
CA ASN A 21 -9.42 -10.88 -9.09
C ASN A 21 -9.99 -9.47 -8.83
N ILE A 22 -9.52 -8.84 -7.77
CA ILE A 22 -9.88 -7.46 -7.41
C ILE A 22 -8.63 -6.59 -7.39
N THR A 23 -8.86 -5.29 -7.51
CA THR A 23 -7.85 -4.27 -7.31
C THR A 23 -8.41 -3.21 -6.36
N TYR A 24 -7.49 -2.39 -5.86
CA TYR A 24 -7.72 -1.37 -4.86
C TYR A 24 -6.92 -0.14 -5.28
N ASP A 25 -7.51 1.04 -5.23
CA ASP A 25 -6.83 2.29 -5.59
C ASP A 25 -6.85 3.36 -4.48
N ASP A 26 -7.49 3.07 -3.33
CA ASP A 26 -7.50 3.98 -2.18
C ASP A 26 -6.24 3.83 -1.31
N TRP A 27 -5.09 4.21 -1.86
CA TRP A 27 -3.76 4.03 -1.23
C TRP A 27 -3.44 5.00 -0.10
N LYS A 28 -4.45 5.45 0.66
CA LYS A 28 -4.21 6.26 1.85
C LYS A 28 -3.49 5.40 2.90
N LEU A 29 -2.53 6.00 3.59
CA LEU A 29 -1.71 5.26 4.57
C LEU A 29 -2.49 4.88 5.83
N ASP A 30 -3.56 5.60 6.16
CA ASP A 30 -4.48 5.28 7.25
C ASP A 30 -5.26 3.98 6.99
N ASN A 31 -5.37 3.54 5.74
CA ASN A 31 -5.92 2.23 5.36
C ASN A 31 -4.90 1.09 5.47
N LEU A 32 -3.63 1.37 5.81
CA LEU A 32 -2.56 0.38 5.87
C LEU A 32 -2.12 0.11 7.31
N TYR A 33 -2.36 -1.09 7.79
CA TYR A 33 -1.96 -1.50 9.14
C TYR A 33 -0.86 -2.55 9.11
N LEU A 34 0.10 -2.43 10.02
CA LEU A 34 1.11 -3.46 10.24
C LEU A 34 0.64 -4.41 11.35
N VAL A 35 0.33 -5.65 10.98
CA VAL A 35 -0.09 -6.70 11.93
C VAL A 35 0.83 -7.90 11.76
N ASP A 36 1.56 -8.28 12.81
CA ASP A 36 2.48 -9.43 12.83
C ASP A 36 3.45 -9.49 11.64
N GLY A 37 3.98 -8.32 11.23
CA GLY A 37 4.91 -8.21 10.10
C GLY A 37 4.25 -8.35 8.72
N ARG A 38 2.94 -8.10 8.62
CA ARG A 38 2.19 -8.05 7.36
C ARG A 38 1.47 -6.72 7.24
N VAL A 39 1.37 -6.21 6.00
CA VAL A 39 0.52 -5.06 5.71
C VAL A 39 -0.90 -5.58 5.49
N VAL A 40 -1.84 -5.03 6.23
CA VAL A 40 -3.27 -5.32 6.08
C VAL A 40 -3.92 -4.09 5.49
N PHE A 41 -4.58 -4.27 4.35
CA PHE A 41 -5.42 -3.25 3.73
C PHE A 41 -6.78 -3.27 4.43
N LEU A 42 -7.15 -2.12 4.99
CA LEU A 42 -8.49 -1.87 5.50
C LEU A 42 -9.29 -1.07 4.47
N ASP A 43 -10.57 -0.87 4.79
CA ASP A 43 -11.50 -0.08 3.99
C ASP A 43 -11.61 -0.56 2.54
N MET A 44 -12.17 -1.76 2.37
CA MET A 44 -12.34 -2.40 1.07
C MET A 44 -13.62 -1.92 0.35
N GLU A 45 -14.20 -0.77 0.73
CA GLU A 45 -15.46 -0.25 0.14
C GLU A 45 -15.29 0.11 -1.35
N TYR A 46 -14.08 0.51 -1.75
CA TYR A 46 -13.75 0.95 -3.11
C TYR A 46 -12.97 -0.09 -3.95
N VAL A 47 -13.08 -1.39 -3.64
CA VAL A 47 -12.48 -2.40 -4.53
C VAL A 47 -13.29 -2.59 -5.80
N TYR A 48 -12.60 -2.85 -6.90
CA TYR A 48 -13.20 -3.13 -8.20
C TYR A 48 -12.54 -4.35 -8.85
N GLU A 49 -13.23 -4.92 -9.84
CA GLU A 49 -12.71 -6.06 -10.58
C GLU A 49 -11.43 -5.66 -11.32
N LEU A 50 -10.44 -6.55 -11.29
CA LEU A 50 -9.19 -6.34 -11.99
C LEU A 50 -9.41 -6.43 -13.51
N ASP A 51 -9.26 -5.32 -14.22
CA ASP A 51 -9.49 -5.20 -15.67
C ASP A 51 -8.19 -5.11 -16.50
N PHE A 52 -7.03 -5.30 -15.87
CA PHE A 52 -5.72 -5.24 -16.52
C PHE A 52 -4.71 -6.25 -15.96
N ASP A 53 -3.52 -6.27 -16.56
CA ASP A 53 -2.46 -7.23 -16.23
C ASP A 53 -2.16 -7.27 -14.70
N PRO A 54 -2.28 -8.44 -14.06
CA PRO A 54 -2.07 -8.59 -12.62
C PRO A 54 -0.71 -8.13 -12.12
N GLU A 55 0.36 -8.42 -12.86
CA GLU A 55 1.71 -8.04 -12.46
C GLU A 55 1.87 -6.52 -12.54
N ARG A 56 1.34 -5.90 -13.60
CA ARG A 56 1.28 -4.44 -13.73
C ARG A 56 0.51 -3.80 -12.57
N ALA A 57 -0.63 -4.37 -12.16
CA ALA A 57 -1.42 -3.87 -11.02
C ALA A 57 -0.62 -3.88 -9.72
N ILE A 58 0.09 -4.97 -9.48
CA ILE A 58 0.97 -5.13 -8.31
C ILE A 58 2.08 -4.07 -8.31
N GLN A 59 2.74 -3.85 -9.46
CA GLN A 59 3.84 -2.88 -9.55
C GLN A 59 3.38 -1.44 -9.37
N LEU A 60 2.23 -1.06 -9.97
CA LEU A 60 1.65 0.28 -9.81
C LEU A 60 1.26 0.54 -8.35
N SER A 61 0.62 -0.43 -7.71
CA SER A 61 0.18 -0.29 -6.32
C SER A 61 1.34 -0.23 -5.35
N ARG A 62 2.38 -1.05 -5.57
CA ARG A 62 3.64 -0.97 -4.82
C ARG A 62 4.26 0.41 -4.93
N ALA A 63 4.33 0.97 -6.13
CA ALA A 63 4.92 2.29 -6.36
C ALA A 63 4.12 3.40 -5.64
N ALA A 64 2.78 3.38 -5.75
CA ALA A 64 1.92 4.37 -5.13
C ALA A 64 2.04 4.39 -3.60
N ILE A 65 2.04 3.21 -2.96
CA ILE A 65 2.15 3.13 -1.50
C ILE A 65 3.53 3.59 -1.01
N LEU A 66 4.61 3.22 -1.74
CA LEU A 66 5.96 3.67 -1.41
C LEU A 66 6.09 5.19 -1.55
N GLU A 67 5.50 5.79 -2.59
CA GLU A 67 5.47 7.25 -2.75
C GLU A 67 4.77 7.92 -1.56
N ARG A 68 3.59 7.44 -1.15
CA ARG A 68 2.87 7.96 0.01
C ARG A 68 3.68 7.81 1.30
N TRP A 69 4.30 6.66 1.50
CA TRP A 69 5.17 6.39 2.65
C TRP A 69 6.36 7.37 2.71
N HIS A 70 6.99 7.64 1.57
CA HIS A 70 8.08 8.62 1.47
C HIS A 70 7.62 10.02 1.81
N GLN A 71 6.48 10.46 1.26
CA GLN A 71 5.87 11.77 1.58
C GLN A 71 5.60 11.91 3.08
N PHE A 72 5.01 10.88 3.70
CA PHE A 72 4.77 10.84 5.14
C PHE A 72 6.07 10.97 5.95
N ARG A 73 7.11 10.23 5.58
CA ARG A 73 8.40 10.28 6.26
C ARG A 73 9.09 11.64 6.14
N GLU A 74 9.01 12.27 4.97
CA GLU A 74 9.56 13.61 4.74
C GLU A 74 8.83 14.66 5.59
N GLN A 75 7.50 14.62 5.63
CA GLN A 75 6.70 15.52 6.46
C GLN A 75 7.04 15.35 7.95
N TYR A 76 7.05 14.11 8.44
CA TYR A 76 7.40 13.84 9.83
C TYR A 76 8.82 14.31 10.16
N HIS A 77 9.79 14.11 9.25
CA HIS A 77 11.15 14.57 9.47
C HIS A 77 11.25 16.10 9.52
N LYS A 78 10.47 16.81 8.69
CA LYS A 78 10.51 18.26 8.57
C LYS A 78 9.76 18.99 9.69
N TYR A 79 8.64 18.44 10.13
CA TYR A 79 7.71 19.12 11.03
C TYR A 79 7.59 18.47 12.41
N GLY A 80 8.04 17.23 12.59
CA GLY A 80 7.87 16.47 13.83
C GLY A 80 6.43 16.00 14.08
N GLU A 81 5.51 16.37 13.21
CA GLU A 81 4.10 16.00 13.19
C GLU A 81 3.66 15.75 11.74
N ILE A 82 2.57 15.02 11.59
CA ILE A 82 1.91 14.79 10.29
C ILE A 82 0.56 15.50 10.38
N GLU A 83 0.30 16.46 9.48
CA GLU A 83 -1.07 16.97 9.29
C GLU A 83 -1.87 15.86 8.61
N MET A 84 -2.92 15.38 9.31
CA MET A 84 -3.86 14.38 8.81
C MET A 84 -4.97 15.01 7.97
#